data_AF-A0A914PZS1-F1
#
_entry.id   AF-A0A914PZS1-F1
#
_cell.length_a   1.000
_cell.length_b   1.000
_cell.length_c   1.000
_cell.angle_alpha   90.00
_cell.angle_beta   90.00
_cell.angle_gamma   90.00
#
_symmetry.space_group_name_H-M   'P 1'
#
loop_
_entity.id
_entity.type
_entity.pdbx_description
1 polymer ?
#
loop_
_entity_poly.entity_id
_entity_poly.type
_entity_poly.pdbx_seq_one_letter_code
_entity_poly.pdbx_strand_id
1 'polypeptide(L)'
;MAIVTNSVIAQICYTIFMLAGSFDSISFYKATQFVAGPFASVIMTWFSLLNSLMILILPIVVTTIAKNNEYSEWAIIFYVVAGIIVVTTIIYQITSDIKPRPWVT
;
A
#
# COMPACT_ATOMS: atom_id res chain seq x y z
N MET A 1 7.04 18.27 -16.30
CA MET A 1 7.40 17.38 -17.42
C MET A 1 8.91 17.26 -17.69
N ALA A 2 9.77 18.17 -17.21
CA ALA A 2 11.23 18.09 -17.44
C ALA A 2 11.98 17.06 -16.57
N ILE A 3 11.42 16.63 -15.43
CA ILE A 3 12.05 15.64 -14.52
C ILE A 3 12.03 14.23 -15.13
N VAL A 4 11.05 13.93 -16.00
CA VAL A 4 10.84 12.61 -16.61
C VAL A 4 11.68 12.40 -17.88
N THR A 5 12.34 13.45 -18.38
CA THR A 5 13.16 13.38 -19.61
C THR A 5 14.45 12.60 -19.40
N ASN A 6 14.92 12.49 -18.14
CA ASN A 6 16.10 11.73 -17.80
C ASN A 6 15.72 10.39 -17.17
N SER A 7 15.88 9.31 -17.93
CA SER A 7 15.54 7.94 -17.53
C SER A 7 16.15 7.52 -16.19
N VAL A 8 17.32 8.07 -15.83
CA VAL A 8 17.99 7.78 -14.55
C VAL A 8 17.21 8.34 -13.37
N ILE A 9 16.69 9.55 -13.48
CA ILE A 9 15.93 10.19 -12.39
C ILE A 9 14.61 9.44 -12.17
N ALA A 10 13.92 9.07 -13.25
CA ALA A 10 12.69 8.27 -13.17
C ALA A 10 12.92 6.91 -12.50
N GLN A 11 14.03 6.22 -12.84
CA GLN A 11 14.41 4.95 -12.21
C GLN A 11 14.72 5.10 -10.72
N ILE A 12 15.44 6.15 -10.32
CA ILE A 12 15.74 6.42 -8.91
C ILE A 12 14.44 6.67 -8.14
N CYS A 13 13.56 7.52 -8.65
CA CYS A 13 12.27 7.80 -8.02
C CYS A 13 11.41 6.54 -7.87
N TYR A 14 11.34 5.71 -8.91
CA TYR A 14 10.59 4.45 -8.87
C TYR A 14 11.19 3.47 -7.84
N THR A 15 12.51 3.39 -7.77
CA THR A 15 13.19 2.51 -6.80
C THR A 15 12.93 2.96 -5.36
N ILE A 16 13.02 4.27 -5.09
CA ILE A 16 12.71 4.83 -3.76
C ILE A 16 11.26 4.54 -3.37
N PHE A 17 10.32 4.71 -4.30
CA PHE A 17 8.91 4.40 -4.07
C PHE A 17 8.70 2.93 -3.69
N MET A 18 9.33 2.00 -4.42
CA MET A 18 9.25 0.56 -4.11
C MET A 18 9.86 0.20 -2.75
N LEU A 19 10.96 0.85 -2.38
CA LEU A 19 11.59 0.67 -1.06
C LEU A 19 10.69 1.18 0.07
N ALA A 20 10.09 2.37 -0.10
CA ALA A 20 9.16 2.94 0.85
C ALA A 20 7.94 2.03 1.07
N GLY A 21 7.31 1.55 -0.01
CA GLY A 21 6.16 0.63 0.10
C GLY A 21 6.49 -0.71 0.76
N SER A 22 7.73 -1.19 0.61
CA SER A 22 8.21 -2.39 1.30
C SER A 22 8.36 -2.15 2.80
N PHE A 23 8.83 -0.96 3.21
CA PHE A 23 8.96 -0.59 4.62
C PHE A 23 7.61 -0.47 5.33
N ASP A 24 6.60 0.09 4.63
CA ASP A 24 5.23 0.18 5.15
C ASP A 24 4.65 -1.22 5.44
N SER A 25 4.86 -2.15 4.50
CA SER A 25 4.40 -3.53 4.64
C SER A 25 5.04 -4.23 5.85
N ILE A 26 6.35 -4.08 6.05
CA ILE A 26 7.08 -4.67 7.19
C ILE A 26 6.56 -4.11 8.52
N SER A 27 6.29 -2.82 8.57
CA SER A 27 5.78 -2.15 9.78
C SER A 27 4.42 -2.70 10.19
N PHE A 28 3.52 -2.90 9.22
CA PHE A 28 2.22 -3.52 9.44
C PHE A 28 2.33 -4.97 9.95
N TYR A 29 3.21 -5.76 9.32
CA TYR A 29 3.37 -7.16 9.71
C TYR A 29 3.87 -7.31 11.15
N LYS A 30 4.89 -6.53 11.53
CA LYS A 30 5.42 -6.54 12.90
C LYS A 30 4.38 -6.08 13.91
N ALA A 31 3.68 -4.98 13.64
CA ALA A 31 2.64 -4.48 14.54
C ALA A 31 1.55 -5.53 14.78
N THR A 32 1.10 -6.22 13.72
CA THR A 32 0.12 -7.29 13.82
C THR A 32 0.61 -8.46 14.69
N GLN A 33 1.89 -8.84 14.55
CA GLN A 33 2.50 -9.88 15.38
C GLN A 33 2.57 -9.47 16.86
N PHE A 34 2.93 -8.23 17.18
CA PHE A 34 2.96 -7.73 18.55
C PHE A 34 1.56 -7.63 19.18
N VAL A 35 0.56 -7.20 18.41
CA VAL A 35 -0.82 -6.98 18.90
C VAL A 35 -1.57 -8.30 19.09
N ALA A 36 -1.41 -9.27 18.19
CA ALA A 36 -2.21 -10.49 18.14
C ALA A 36 -1.50 -11.76 18.64
N GLY A 37 -0.16 -11.74 18.78
CA GLY A 37 0.64 -12.86 19.26
C GLY A 37 0.30 -14.19 18.56
N PRO A 38 -0.27 -15.19 19.27
CA PRO A 38 -0.59 -16.50 18.70
C PRO A 38 -1.68 -16.46 17.61
N PHE A 39 -2.55 -15.45 17.61
CA PHE A 39 -3.60 -15.29 16.59
C PHE A 39 -3.12 -14.52 15.35
N ALA A 40 -1.87 -14.07 15.31
CA ALA A 40 -1.33 -13.29 14.21
C ALA A 40 -1.45 -14.04 12.87
N SER A 41 -1.19 -15.34 12.84
CA SER A 41 -1.29 -16.15 11.62
C SER A 41 -2.68 -16.08 10.97
N VAL A 42 -3.75 -16.07 11.79
CA VAL A 42 -5.13 -15.96 11.28
C VAL A 42 -5.35 -14.59 10.63
N ILE A 43 -4.92 -13.51 11.30
CA ILE A 43 -5.05 -12.14 10.77
C ILE A 43 -4.23 -11.98 9.48
N MET A 44 -3.03 -12.55 9.43
CA MET A 44 -2.20 -12.55 8.22
C MET A 44 -2.85 -13.30 7.06
N THR A 45 -3.53 -14.42 7.32
CA THR A 45 -4.29 -15.14 6.28
C THR A 45 -5.42 -14.28 5.74
N TRP A 46 -6.20 -13.63 6.60
CA TRP A 46 -7.24 -12.70 6.16
C TRP A 46 -6.68 -11.54 5.34
N PHE A 47 -5.56 -10.96 5.76
CA PHE A 47 -4.88 -9.91 5.01
C PHE A 47 -4.44 -10.38 3.61
N SER A 48 -3.86 -11.58 3.52
CA SER A 48 -3.43 -12.17 2.24
C SER A 48 -4.62 -12.43 1.30
N LEU A 49 -5.76 -12.88 1.84
CA LEU A 49 -7.00 -13.05 1.08
C LEU A 49 -7.53 -11.72 0.54
N LEU A 50 -7.59 -10.68 1.39
CA LEU A 50 -7.99 -9.34 0.97
C LEU A 50 -7.06 -8.77 -0.10
N ASN A 51 -5.75 -8.93 0.06
CA ASN A 51 -4.77 -8.50 -0.94
C ASN A 51 -4.97 -9.20 -2.28
N SER A 52 -5.24 -10.51 -2.27
CA SER A 52 -5.52 -11.29 -3.48
C SER A 52 -6.79 -10.80 -4.19
N LEU A 53 -7.85 -10.49 -3.42
CA LEU A 53 -9.07 -9.90 -3.98
C LEU A 53 -8.82 -8.53 -4.60
N MET A 54 -8.01 -7.68 -3.95
CA MET A 54 -7.65 -6.37 -4.50
C MET A 54 -6.90 -6.48 -5.83
N ILE A 55 -5.98 -7.43 -5.95
CA ILE A 55 -5.25 -7.69 -7.21
C ILE A 55 -6.23 -8.12 -8.33
N LEU A 56 -7.29 -8.85 -8.01
CA LEU A 56 -8.32 -9.24 -8.98
C LEU A 56 -9.22 -8.07 -9.39
N ILE A 57 -9.48 -7.13 -8.49
CA ILE A 57 -10.34 -5.95 -8.74
C ILE A 57 -9.56 -4.87 -9.50
N LEU A 58 -8.25 -4.76 -9.30
CA LEU A 58 -7.41 -3.71 -9.88
C LEU A 58 -7.54 -3.56 -11.41
N PRO A 59 -7.53 -4.63 -12.24
CA PRO A 59 -7.70 -4.53 -13.68
C PRO A 59 -9.04 -3.93 -14.09
N ILE A 60 -10.11 -4.24 -13.35
CA ILE A 60 -11.46 -3.70 -13.60
C ILE A 60 -11.47 -2.20 -13.32
N VAL A 61 -10.82 -1.76 -12.25
CA VAL A 61 -10.70 -0.34 -11.91
C VAL A 61 -9.84 0.39 -12.93
N VAL A 62 -8.70 -0.17 -13.32
CA VAL A 62 -7.81 0.47 -14.30
C VAL A 62 -8.47 0.56 -15.68
N THR A 63 -9.13 -0.50 -16.15
CA THR A 63 -9.80 -0.50 -17.47
C THR A 63 -11.00 0.44 -17.55
N THR A 64 -11.64 0.74 -16.41
CA THR A 64 -12.75 1.70 -16.36
C THR A 64 -12.29 3.16 -16.31
N ILE A 65 -11.13 3.42 -15.71
CA ILE A 65 -10.58 4.78 -15.55
C ILE A 65 -9.68 5.17 -16.73
N ALA A 66 -8.82 4.26 -17.23
CA ALA A 66 -7.90 4.51 -18.34
C ALA A 66 -8.47 3.96 -19.66
N LYS A 67 -9.62 4.48 -20.10
CA LYS A 67 -10.29 4.00 -21.33
C LYS A 67 -9.53 4.34 -22.60
N ASN A 68 -8.89 5.51 -22.64
CA ASN A 68 -8.17 6.00 -23.82
C ASN A 68 -6.66 5.74 -23.72
N ASN A 69 -6.22 5.16 -22.60
CA ASN A 69 -4.82 4.84 -22.29
C ASN A 69 -3.91 6.08 -22.42
N GLU A 70 -4.46 7.27 -22.14
CA GLU A 70 -3.73 8.53 -22.21
C GLU A 70 -2.87 8.73 -20.96
N TYR A 71 -1.73 9.41 -21.12
CA TYR A 71 -0.83 9.74 -20.01
C TYR A 71 -1.51 10.56 -18.90
N SER A 72 -2.51 11.37 -19.25
CA SER A 72 -3.31 12.18 -18.34
C SER A 72 -4.16 11.31 -17.39
N GLU A 73 -4.82 10.28 -17.93
CA GLU A 73 -5.66 9.34 -17.18
C GLU A 73 -4.82 8.54 -16.18
N TRP A 74 -3.64 8.07 -16.60
CA TRP A 74 -2.71 7.37 -15.71
C TRP A 74 -2.17 8.25 -14.59
N ALA A 75 -1.83 9.51 -14.88
CA ALA A 75 -1.38 10.44 -13.85
C ALA A 75 -2.45 10.62 -12.75
N ILE A 76 -3.73 10.74 -13.13
CA ILE A 76 -4.84 10.85 -12.17
C ILE A 76 -4.92 9.60 -11.29
N ILE A 77 -4.83 8.40 -11.88
CA ILE A 77 -4.84 7.14 -11.11
C ILE A 77 -3.72 7.14 -10.06
N PHE A 78 -2.49 7.49 -10.45
CA PHE A 78 -1.36 7.52 -9.53
C PHE A 78 -1.53 8.57 -8.43
N TYR A 79 -2.07 9.75 -8.73
CA TYR A 79 -2.34 10.77 -7.71
C TYR A 79 -3.41 10.34 -6.72
N VAL A 80 -4.48 9.67 -7.19
CA VAL A 80 -5.54 9.13 -6.32
C VAL A 80 -4.96 8.04 -5.40
N VAL A 81 -4.19 7.10 -5.95
CA VAL A 81 -3.54 6.04 -5.16
C VAL A 81 -2.59 6.62 -4.13
N ALA A 82 -1.77 7.60 -4.52
CA ALA A 82 -0.86 8.28 -3.58
C ALA A 82 -1.63 8.97 -2.44
N GLY A 83 -2.75 9.64 -2.76
CA GLY A 83 -3.62 10.25 -1.75
C GLY A 83 -4.19 9.23 -0.77
N ILE A 84 -4.68 8.09 -1.28
CA ILE A 84 -5.21 7.00 -0.42
C ILE A 84 -4.12 6.48 0.51
N ILE A 85 -2.92 6.19 0.00
CA ILE A 85 -1.79 5.70 0.80
C ILE A 85 -1.42 6.70 1.91
N VAL A 86 -1.33 7.99 1.58
CA VAL A 86 -0.98 9.02 2.58
C VAL A 86 -2.04 9.07 3.69
N VAL A 87 -3.33 9.07 3.33
CA VAL A 87 -4.43 9.11 4.31
C VAL A 87 -4.44 7.86 5.19
N THR A 88 -4.32 6.67 4.61
CA THR A 88 -4.35 5.42 5.37
C THR A 88 -3.13 5.28 6.27
N THR A 89 -1.95 5.68 5.81
CA THR A 89 -0.73 5.70 6.63
C THR A 89 -0.86 6.67 7.80
N ILE A 90 -1.43 7.86 7.60
CA ILE A 90 -1.67 8.81 8.71
C ILE A 90 -2.63 8.22 9.73
N ILE A 91 -3.75 7.62 9.29
CA ILE A 91 -4.71 6.96 10.17
C ILE A 91 -4.03 5.84 10.97
N TYR A 92 -3.20 5.04 10.30
CA TYR A 92 -2.46 3.96 10.93
C TYR A 92 -1.51 4.48 12.00
N GLN A 93 -0.74 5.53 11.72
CA GLN A 93 0.19 6.13 12.70
C GLN A 93 -0.53 6.64 13.94
N ILE A 94 -1.72 7.24 13.79
CA ILE A 94 -2.52 7.74 14.92
C ILE A 94 -3.17 6.60 15.72
N THR A 95 -3.59 5.53 15.04
CA THR A 95 -4.41 4.46 15.64
C THR A 95 -3.57 3.29 16.16
N SER A 96 -2.34 3.11 15.67
CA SER A 96 -1.51 1.96 16.02
C SER A 96 -1.06 2.03 17.48
N ASP A 97 -1.46 1.03 18.26
CA ASP A 97 -0.92 0.78 19.60
C ASP A 97 -0.06 -0.48 19.52
N ILE A 98 1.16 -0.39 20.04
CA ILE A 98 2.17 -1.47 19.98
C ILE A 98 2.03 -2.39 21.20
N LYS A 99 1.11 -2.09 22.12
CA LYS A 99 0.89 -2.92 23.31
C LYS A 99 0.21 -4.25 22.95
N PRO A 100 0.66 -5.37 23.54
CA PRO A 100 -0.04 -6.64 23.42
C PRO A 100 -1.45 -6.49 24.01
N ARG A 101 -2.44 -7.04 23.30
CA ARG A 101 -3.85 -6.93 23.72
C ARG A 101 -4.14 -7.92 24.85
N PRO A 102 -5.09 -7.60 25.76
CA PRO A 102 -5.34 -8.42 26.95
C PRO A 102 -5.82 -9.85 26.64
N TRP A 103 -6.43 -10.08 25.48
CA TRP A 103 -6.84 -11.41 25.00
C TRP A 103 -5.66 -12.31 24.53
N VAL A 104 -4.44 -11.78 24.53
CA VAL A 104 -3.20 -12.54 24.21
C VAL A 104 -2.62 -13.21 25.46
N THR A 105 -3.15 -12.90 26.65
CA THR A 105 -2.74 -13.49 27.93
C THR A 105 -3.36 -14.86 28.16
#